data_AF-A0ABD6IA61-F1
#
_entry.id   AF-A0ABD6IA61-F1
#
_cell.length_a   1.000
_cell.length_b   1.000
_cell.length_c   1.000
_cell.angle_alpha   90.00
_cell.angle_beta   90.00
_cell.angle_gamma   90.00
#
_symmetry.space_group_name_H-M   'P 1'
#
loop_
_entity.id
_entity.type
_entity.pdbx_description
1 polymer ?
#
loop_
_entity_poly.entity_id
_entity_poly.type
_entity_poly.pdbx_seq_one_letter_code
_entity_poly.pdbx_strand_id
1 'polypeptide(L)'
;MNNVIWLPSATITQAHQQALTWVCDAYLFYLVSLHRRPVYRHQYGDISLNQPALQGFIDSYLKDKGWSLERRRSHYISILDLIKYMHRSNSKFIDWGTVPALTPRGIRWMNACLSRLGEMVNSYGGWKGYIAAVEEVQTNEKGI
;
A
#
# COMPACT_ATOMS: atom_id res chain seq x y z
N MET A 1 30.40 5.53 -17.88
CA MET A 1 30.57 5.77 -16.44
C MET A 1 29.52 6.78 -15.99
N ASN A 2 28.73 6.40 -14.99
CA ASN A 2 27.89 7.20 -14.10
C ASN A 2 26.87 8.18 -14.73
N ASN A 3 25.79 7.64 -15.31
CA ASN A 3 24.51 8.35 -15.35
C ASN A 3 23.81 8.19 -13.99
N VAL A 4 24.33 8.88 -12.98
CA VAL A 4 23.59 9.07 -11.73
C VAL A 4 22.60 10.19 -12.03
N ILE A 5 21.36 9.83 -12.36
CA ILE A 5 20.24 10.77 -12.37
C ILE A 5 20.01 11.17 -10.91
N TRP A 6 20.78 12.14 -10.43
CA TRP A 6 20.62 12.74 -9.12
C TRP A 6 19.52 13.78 -9.27
N LEU A 7 18.28 13.40 -8.96
CA LEU A 7 17.20 14.37 -8.73
C LEU A 7 17.52 15.11 -7.43
N PRO A 8 17.79 16.44 -7.46
CA PRO A 8 18.17 17.17 -6.27
C PRO A 8 16.94 17.38 -5.36
N SER A 9 17.18 17.25 -4.05
CA SER A 9 16.33 17.71 -2.94
C SER A 9 14.92 17.12 -2.76
N ALA A 10 14.71 15.80 -2.92
CA ALA A 10 13.56 15.18 -2.26
C ALA A 10 13.88 15.01 -0.77
N THR A 11 13.14 15.67 0.13
CA THR A 11 13.25 15.36 1.56
C THR A 11 12.95 13.87 1.79
N ILE A 12 13.51 13.28 2.84
CA ILE A 12 13.25 11.86 3.16
C ILE A 12 11.74 11.57 3.20
N THR A 13 10.94 12.53 3.69
CA THR A 13 9.48 12.50 3.72
C THR A 13 8.85 12.47 2.33
N GLN A 14 9.30 13.30 1.40
CA GLN A 14 8.81 13.29 0.01
C GLN A 14 9.16 11.97 -0.69
N ALA A 15 10.38 11.49 -0.51
CA ALA A 15 10.82 10.22 -1.10
C ALA A 15 10.07 9.02 -0.51
N HIS A 16 9.75 9.06 0.78
CA HIS A 16 8.87 8.11 1.44
C HIS A 16 7.46 8.14 0.86
N GLN A 17 6.85 9.34 0.77
CA GLN A 17 5.50 9.51 0.25
C GLN A 17 5.40 9.04 -1.20
N GLN A 18 6.38 9.36 -2.03
CA GLN A 18 6.44 8.90 -3.41
C GLN A 18 6.51 7.37 -3.51
N ALA A 19 7.39 6.74 -2.73
CA ALA A 19 7.52 5.28 -2.71
C ALA A 19 6.21 4.60 -2.25
N LEU A 20 5.56 5.16 -1.23
CA LEU A 20 4.26 4.69 -0.74
C LEU A 20 3.18 4.83 -1.83
N THR A 21 3.08 5.97 -2.49
CA THR A 21 2.15 6.20 -3.61
C THR A 21 2.35 5.16 -4.70
N TRP A 22 3.60 4.91 -5.12
CA TRP A 22 3.89 3.91 -6.14
C TRP A 22 3.48 2.50 -5.74
N VAL A 23 3.74 2.08 -4.49
CA VAL A 23 3.30 0.77 -3.99
C VAL A 23 1.78 0.66 -4.04
N CYS A 24 1.05 1.69 -3.61
CA CYS A 24 -0.40 1.69 -3.62
C CYS A 24 -0.97 1.63 -5.04
N ASP A 25 -0.46 2.46 -5.97
CA ASP A 25 -0.90 2.45 -7.36
C ASP A 25 -0.60 1.13 -8.05
N ALA A 26 0.61 0.59 -7.85
CA ALA A 26 1.00 -0.68 -8.40
C ALA A 26 0.07 -1.82 -7.93
N TYR A 27 -0.34 -1.79 -6.65
CA TYR A 27 -1.28 -2.76 -6.12
C TYR A 27 -2.69 -2.58 -6.66
N LEU A 28 -3.18 -1.35 -6.79
CA LEU A 28 -4.48 -1.07 -7.40
C LEU A 28 -4.53 -1.51 -8.86
N PHE A 29 -3.47 -1.23 -9.64
CA PHE A 29 -3.35 -1.73 -11.02
C PHE A 29 -3.31 -3.25 -11.07
N TYR A 30 -2.62 -3.91 -10.14
CA TYR A 30 -2.67 -5.37 -10.01
C TYR A 30 -4.10 -5.87 -9.79
N LEU A 31 -4.86 -5.29 -8.84
CA LEU A 31 -6.25 -5.69 -8.60
C LEU A 31 -7.16 -5.42 -9.81
N VAL A 32 -7.01 -4.26 -10.45
CA VAL A 32 -7.75 -3.92 -11.69
C VAL A 32 -7.40 -4.89 -12.82
N SER A 33 -6.15 -5.34 -12.93
CA SER A 33 -5.76 -6.32 -13.94
C SER A 33 -6.43 -7.68 -13.73
N LEU A 34 -6.68 -8.07 -12.48
CA LEU A 34 -7.32 -9.35 -12.13
C LEU A 34 -8.85 -9.29 -12.15
N HIS A 35 -9.42 -8.21 -11.63
CA HIS A 35 -10.85 -8.12 -11.31
C HIS A 35 -11.58 -7.02 -12.07
N ARG A 36 -10.88 -6.24 -12.91
CA ARG A 36 -11.40 -5.05 -13.61
C ARG A 36 -11.93 -3.96 -12.68
N ARG A 37 -11.65 -4.06 -11.38
CA ARG A 37 -12.05 -3.14 -10.31
C ARG A 37 -11.00 -3.15 -9.19
N PRO A 38 -10.81 -2.06 -8.43
CA PRO A 38 -9.86 -2.00 -7.31
C PRO A 38 -10.43 -2.70 -6.07
N VAL A 39 -10.64 -4.01 -6.16
CA VAL A 39 -11.26 -4.82 -5.11
C VAL A 39 -10.33 -5.97 -4.73
N TYR A 40 -10.07 -6.13 -3.44
CA TYR A 40 -9.45 -7.32 -2.89
C TYR A 40 -10.53 -8.30 -2.46
N ARG A 41 -10.54 -9.50 -3.05
CA ARG A 41 -11.51 -10.55 -2.73
C ARG A 41 -11.03 -11.35 -1.52
N HIS A 42 -11.80 -11.34 -0.45
CA HIS A 42 -11.55 -12.14 0.75
C HIS A 42 -12.66 -13.18 0.94
N GLN A 43 -12.37 -14.27 1.67
CA GLN A 43 -13.36 -15.33 1.93
C GLN A 43 -14.62 -14.85 2.67
N TYR A 44 -14.51 -13.72 3.40
CA TYR A 44 -15.62 -13.11 4.15
C TYR A 44 -16.26 -11.91 3.43
N GLY A 45 -15.86 -11.64 2.18
CA GLY A 45 -16.41 -10.55 1.38
C GLY A 45 -15.34 -9.73 0.66
N ASP A 46 -15.81 -8.83 -0.20
CA ASP A 46 -14.95 -7.98 -1.02
C ASP A 46 -14.57 -6.69 -0.28
N ILE A 47 -13.28 -6.37 -0.27
CA ILE A 47 -12.75 -5.11 0.25
C ILE A 47 -12.53 -4.17 -0.93
N SER A 48 -13.37 -3.15 -1.04
CA SER A 48 -13.19 -2.07 -2.03
C SER A 48 -12.12 -1.11 -1.57
N LEU A 49 -11.16 -0.81 -2.45
CA LEU A 49 -9.98 -0.01 -2.12
C LEU A 49 -9.87 1.23 -2.99
N ASN A 50 -9.32 2.29 -2.41
CA ASN A 50 -8.83 3.46 -3.12
C ASN A 50 -7.40 3.78 -2.64
N GLN A 51 -6.71 4.64 -3.37
CA GLN A 51 -5.30 4.95 -3.10
C GLN A 51 -5.11 5.58 -1.70
N PRO A 52 -5.87 6.60 -1.27
CA PRO A 52 -5.67 7.20 0.06
C PRO A 52 -5.90 6.23 1.22
N ALA A 53 -6.93 5.38 1.16
CA ALA A 53 -7.21 4.39 2.19
C ALA A 53 -6.08 3.35 2.29
N LEU A 54 -5.55 2.92 1.13
CA LEU A 54 -4.45 1.96 1.10
C LEU A 54 -3.15 2.56 1.65
N GLN A 55 -2.87 3.83 1.33
CA GLN A 55 -1.73 4.56 1.89
C GLN A 55 -1.83 4.66 3.41
N GLY A 56 -2.97 5.12 3.92
CA GLY A 56 -3.22 5.26 5.35
C GLY A 56 -3.09 3.92 6.08
N PHE A 57 -3.68 2.85 5.53
CA PHE A 57 -3.64 1.52 6.10
C PHE A 57 -2.22 0.97 6.21
N ILE A 58 -1.48 0.95 5.10
CA ILE A 58 -0.14 0.36 5.06
C ILE A 58 0.85 1.18 5.90
N ASP A 59 0.79 2.51 5.77
CA ASP A 59 1.78 3.37 6.40
C ASP A 59 1.61 3.43 7.92
N SER A 60 0.36 3.47 8.39
CA SER A 60 0.03 3.42 9.82
C SER A 60 0.41 2.06 10.39
N TYR A 61 0.10 0.96 9.71
CA TYR A 61 0.48 -0.38 10.15
C TYR A 61 1.99 -0.54 10.40
N LEU A 62 2.83 -0.01 9.49
CA LEU A 62 4.27 -0.06 9.67
C LEU A 62 4.78 0.94 10.71
N LYS A 63 4.12 2.10 10.84
CA LYS A 63 4.41 3.09 11.89
C LYS A 63 4.15 2.50 13.28
N ASP A 64 3.02 1.83 13.46
CA ASP A 64 2.59 1.23 14.73
C ASP A 64 3.51 0.04 15.12
N LYS A 65 4.14 -0.60 14.14
CA LYS A 65 5.24 -1.56 14.36
C LYS A 65 6.57 -0.92 14.79
N GLY A 66 6.63 0.40 14.91
CA GLY A 66 7.84 1.15 15.29
C GLY A 66 8.87 1.29 14.16
N TRP A 67 8.47 1.18 12.90
CA TRP A 67 9.42 1.36 11.79
C TRP A 67 9.69 2.83 11.52
N SER A 68 10.97 3.21 11.44
CA SER A 68 11.38 4.55 11.03
C SER A 68 10.94 4.87 9.60
N LEU A 69 10.91 6.16 9.27
CA LEU A 69 10.52 6.64 7.95
C LEU A 69 11.47 6.12 6.85
N GLU A 70 12.77 6.05 7.13
CA GLU A 70 13.79 5.49 6.23
C GLU A 70 13.56 4.00 6.00
N ARG A 71 13.23 3.25 7.06
CA ARG A 71 12.98 1.80 6.98
C ARG A 71 11.71 1.51 6.18
N ARG A 72 10.63 2.27 6.40
CA ARG A 72 9.38 2.17 5.64
C ARG A 72 9.61 2.46 4.16
N ARG A 73 10.28 3.58 3.84
CA ARG A 73 10.68 3.92 2.46
C ARG A 73 11.49 2.80 1.82
N SER A 74 12.52 2.30 2.50
CA SER A 74 13.38 1.23 1.98
C SER A 74 12.59 -0.05 1.69
N HIS A 75 11.64 -0.38 2.56
CA HIS A 75 10.73 -1.49 2.34
C HIS A 75 9.85 -1.29 1.10
N TYR A 76 9.21 -0.12 0.95
CA TYR A 76 8.38 0.20 -0.22
C TYR A 76 9.16 0.07 -1.53
N ILE A 77 10.39 0.60 -1.55
CA ILE A 77 11.29 0.46 -2.71
C ILE A 77 11.64 -1.01 -2.98
N SER A 78 11.90 -1.80 -1.94
CA SER A 78 12.30 -3.21 -2.09
C SER A 78 11.23 -4.13 -2.67
N ILE A 79 9.95 -3.74 -2.58
CA ILE A 79 8.83 -4.55 -3.08
C ILE A 79 8.38 -4.16 -4.49
N LEU A 80 8.94 -3.09 -5.06
CA LEU A 80 8.73 -2.64 -6.43
C LEU A 80 9.78 -3.24 -7.37
N ASP A 81 9.35 -3.61 -8.58
CA ASP A 81 10.25 -4.08 -9.64
C ASP A 81 10.84 -2.88 -10.40
N LEU A 82 11.78 -2.19 -9.73
CA LEU A 82 12.43 -1.02 -10.29
C LEU A 82 13.39 -1.35 -11.44
N ILE A 83 13.95 -2.56 -11.46
CA ILE A 83 14.84 -3.01 -12.55
C ILE A 83 14.04 -3.05 -13.86
N LYS A 84 12.90 -3.75 -13.87
CA LYS A 84 12.02 -3.79 -15.05
C LYS A 84 11.48 -2.41 -15.41
N TYR A 85 11.17 -1.60 -14.40
CA TYR A 85 10.70 -0.24 -14.61
C TYR A 85 11.75 0.67 -15.29
N MET A 86 13.02 0.56 -14.91
CA MET A 86 14.11 1.35 -15.49
C MET A 86 14.51 0.86 -16.89
N HIS A 87 14.40 -0.44 -17.16
CA HIS A 87 14.72 -1.03 -18.46
C HIS A 87 13.58 -0.95 -19.49
N ARG A 88 12.46 -0.30 -19.16
CA ARG A 88 11.37 -0.14 -20.13
C ARG A 88 11.81 0.75 -21.29
N SER A 89 11.79 0.21 -22.50
CA SER A 89 11.74 1.04 -23.70
C SER A 89 10.33 1.61 -23.80
N ASN A 90 10.17 2.93 -23.71
CA ASN A 90 8.87 3.58 -23.88
C ASN A 90 8.18 3.03 -25.12
N SER A 91 6.96 2.51 -24.95
CA SER A 91 6.21 1.96 -26.07
C SER A 91 5.94 3.08 -27.08
N LYS A 92 5.87 2.76 -28.38
CA LYS A 92 5.49 3.74 -29.44
C LYS A 92 4.06 4.29 -29.28
N PHE A 93 3.32 3.80 -28.29
CA PHE A 93 2.00 4.23 -27.90
C PHE A 93 2.12 5.04 -26.60
N ILE A 94 1.46 6.19 -26.58
CA ILE A 94 1.58 7.27 -25.57
C ILE A 94 1.80 6.74 -24.14
N ASP A 95 2.90 7.15 -23.51
CA ASP A 95 3.22 6.87 -22.10
C ASP A 95 3.07 8.15 -21.27
N TRP A 96 1.93 8.30 -20.59
CA TRP A 96 1.62 9.44 -19.71
C TRP A 96 2.09 9.24 -18.27
N GLY A 97 3.00 8.29 -18.05
CA GLY A 97 3.54 7.97 -16.74
C GLY A 97 3.13 6.55 -16.34
N THR A 98 4.11 5.65 -16.35
CA THR A 98 3.94 4.29 -15.85
C THR A 98 4.40 4.24 -14.39
N VAL A 99 3.71 3.46 -13.57
CA VAL A 99 4.12 3.15 -12.20
C VAL A 99 4.90 1.84 -12.20
N PRO A 100 5.99 1.69 -11.42
CA PRO A 100 6.66 0.40 -11.29
C PRO A 100 5.70 -0.68 -10.79
N ALA A 101 5.78 -1.89 -11.37
CA ALA A 101 4.97 -3.01 -10.91
C ALA A 101 5.46 -3.52 -9.55
N LEU A 102 4.58 -4.20 -8.81
CA LEU A 102 5.00 -4.95 -7.63
C LEU A 102 5.74 -6.22 -8.01
N THR A 103 6.74 -6.56 -7.21
CA THR A 103 7.34 -7.90 -7.22
C THR A 103 6.32 -8.95 -6.76
N PRO A 104 6.49 -10.24 -7.09
CA PRO A 104 5.63 -11.31 -6.56
C PRO A 104 5.62 -11.35 -5.02
N ARG A 105 6.75 -11.00 -4.38
CA ARG A 105 6.85 -10.87 -2.92
C ARG A 105 6.02 -9.70 -2.40
N GLY A 106 6.07 -8.55 -3.08
CA GLY A 106 5.26 -7.37 -2.78
C GLY A 106 3.76 -7.68 -2.84
N ILE A 107 3.31 -8.37 -3.90
CA ILE A 107 1.91 -8.80 -4.04
C ILE A 107 1.50 -9.70 -2.88
N ARG A 108 2.30 -10.72 -2.56
CA ARG A 108 2.01 -11.63 -1.42
C ARG A 108 1.94 -10.88 -0.10
N TRP A 109 2.83 -9.91 0.12
CA TRP A 109 2.83 -9.10 1.32
C TRP A 109 1.58 -8.22 1.44
N MET A 110 1.21 -7.52 0.36
CA MET A 110 -0.03 -6.71 0.31
C MET A 110 -1.27 -7.56 0.55
N ASN A 111 -1.36 -8.72 -0.10
CA ASN A 111 -2.46 -9.67 0.11
C ASN A 111 -2.53 -10.16 1.55
N ALA A 112 -1.39 -10.45 2.19
CA ALA A 112 -1.36 -10.87 3.58
C ALA A 112 -1.84 -9.78 4.55
N CYS A 113 -1.47 -8.51 4.29
CA CYS A 113 -1.98 -7.39 5.06
C CYS A 113 -3.51 -7.29 4.99
N LEU A 114 -4.08 -7.40 3.80
CA LEU A 114 -5.54 -7.31 3.60
C LEU A 114 -6.30 -8.57 4.05
N SER A 115 -5.69 -9.75 3.94
CA SER A 115 -6.23 -10.99 4.51
C SER A 115 -6.40 -10.85 6.02
N ARG A 116 -5.36 -10.37 6.71
CA ARG A 116 -5.41 -10.12 8.15
C ARG A 116 -6.45 -9.08 8.53
N LEU A 117 -6.62 -8.02 7.72
CA LEU A 117 -7.70 -7.06 7.92
C LEU A 117 -9.07 -7.73 7.80
N GLY A 118 -9.27 -8.55 6.77
CA GLY A 118 -10.51 -9.29 6.56
C GLY A 118 -10.84 -10.25 7.70
N GLU A 119 -9.84 -10.99 8.21
CA GLU A 119 -9.98 -11.85 9.39
C GLU A 119 -10.37 -11.06 10.65
N MET A 120 -9.66 -9.96 10.92
CA MET A 120 -9.94 -9.08 12.06
C MET A 120 -11.36 -8.50 11.98
N VAL A 121 -11.74 -7.93 10.84
CA VAL A 121 -13.08 -7.35 10.66
C VAL A 121 -14.16 -8.43 10.86
N ASN A 122 -13.92 -9.64 10.37
CA ASN A 122 -14.84 -10.75 10.56
C ASN A 122 -14.94 -11.19 12.02
N SER A 123 -13.85 -11.17 12.82
CA SER A 123 -13.92 -11.51 14.25
C SER A 123 -14.79 -10.55 15.05
N TYR A 124 -14.98 -9.31 14.58
CA TYR A 124 -15.92 -8.34 15.15
C TYR A 124 -17.34 -8.45 14.56
N GLY A 125 -17.66 -9.48 13.76
CA GLY A 125 -18.97 -9.61 13.11
C GLY A 125 -19.17 -8.66 11.92
N GLY A 126 -18.07 -8.15 11.35
CA GLY A 126 -18.08 -7.22 10.22
C GLY A 126 -17.67 -5.80 10.60
N TRP A 127 -17.64 -4.92 9.59
CA TRP A 127 -17.10 -3.55 9.74
C TRP A 127 -17.85 -2.71 10.79
N LYS A 128 -19.18 -2.87 10.86
CA LYS A 128 -20.01 -2.17 11.86
C LYS A 128 -19.67 -2.58 13.29
N GLY A 129 -19.48 -3.88 13.53
CA GLY A 129 -19.12 -4.38 14.85
C GLY A 129 -17.71 -3.95 15.27
N TYR A 130 -16.78 -3.85 14.31
CA TYR A 130 -15.45 -3.29 14.58
C TYR A 130 -15.53 -1.82 15.03
N ILE A 131 -16.31 -0.97 14.33
CA ILE A 131 -16.48 0.44 14.71
C ILE A 131 -17.05 0.56 16.13
N ALA A 132 -18.10 -0.19 16.44
CA ALA A 132 -18.72 -0.17 17.77
C ALA A 132 -17.71 -0.54 18.88
N ALA A 133 -16.92 -1.60 18.67
CA ALA A 133 -15.90 -2.01 19.62
C ALA A 133 -14.80 -0.95 19.83
N VAL A 134 -14.41 -0.23 18.77
CA VAL A 134 -13.42 0.86 18.87
C VAL A 134 -14.00 2.07 19.62
N GLU A 135 -15.26 2.42 19.38
CA GLU A 135 -15.95 3.51 20.08
C GLU A 135 -16.09 3.24 21.58
N GLU A 136 -16.45 2.01 21.97
CA GLU A 136 -16.54 1.59 23.38
C GLU A 136 -15.21 1.76 24.12
N VAL A 137 -14.09 1.34 23.51
CA VAL A 137 -12.74 1.50 24.09
C VAL A 137 -12.42 2.98 24.31
N GLN A 138 -12.69 3.84 23.33
CA GLN A 138 -12.42 5.28 23.44
C GLN A 138 -13.28 5.97 24.50
N THR A 139 -14.52 5.54 24.70
CA THR A 139 -15.37 6.08 25.77
C THR A 139 -14.87 5.70 27.15
N ASN A 140 -14.33 4.48 27.31
CA ASN A 140 -13.76 4.03 28.58
C ASN A 140 -12.45 4.75 28.92
N GLU A 141 -11.62 5.07 27.93
CA GLU A 141 -10.36 5.80 28.13
C GLU A 141 -10.56 7.29 28.47
N LYS A 142 -11.68 7.90 28.04
CA LYS A 142 -12.02 9.31 28.34
C LYS A 142 -12.82 9.49 29.63
N GLY A 143 -13.30 8.39 30.22
CA GLY A 143 -14.09 8.37 31.45
C GLY A 143 -13.29 8.20 32.75
N ILE A 144 -11.95 8.21 32.64
CA ILE A 144 -10.97 8.20 33.74
C ILE A 144 -10.24 9.55 33.74
#